data_AF-A0A3P8M5D4-F1
#
_entry.id   AF-A0A3P8M5D4-F1
#
_cell.length_a   1.000
_cell.length_b   1.000
_cell.length_c   1.000
_cell.angle_alpha   90.00
_cell.angle_beta   90.00
_cell.angle_gamma   90.00
#
_symmetry.space_group_name_H-M   'P 1'
#
loop_
_entity.id
_entity.type
_entity.pdbx_description
1 polymer ?
#
loop_
_entity_poly.entity_id
_entity_poly.type
_entity_poly.pdbx_seq_one_letter_code
_entity_poly.pdbx_strand_id
1 'polypeptide(L)' 'MKPVAKIVLFRQNGGHRVEDLVLDKYVIAVASDAPVMTSLPQLDLNDIAQIAAFIVSWLEEQRG' A
#
# COMPACT_ATOMS: atom_id res chain seq x y z
N MET A 1 7.13 -15.47 12.12
CA MET A 1 7.44 -14.22 11.39
C MET A 1 7.10 -13.04 12.28
N LYS A 2 7.89 -11.96 12.25
CA LYS A 2 7.56 -10.74 13.01
C LYS A 2 6.43 -9.98 12.30
N PRO A 3 5.45 -9.44 13.04
CA PRO A 3 4.40 -8.61 12.45
C PRO A 3 5.02 -7.27 12.04
N VAL A 4 5.20 -7.05 10.75
CA VAL A 4 5.74 -5.81 10.20
C VAL A 4 4.72 -5.24 9.23
N ALA A 5 4.25 -4.03 9.52
CA ALA A 5 3.34 -3.31 8.65
C ALA A 5 3.98 -3.06 7.27
N LYS A 6 3.19 -3.17 6.20
CA LYS A 6 3.69 -3.07 4.83
C LYS A 6 2.72 -2.36 3.90
N ILE A 7 3.27 -1.69 2.90
CA ILE A 7 2.55 -1.15 1.76
C ILE A 7 2.77 -2.11 0.60
N VAL A 8 1.69 -2.58 -0.03
CA VAL A 8 1.78 -3.45 -1.22
C VAL A 8 1.83 -2.59 -2.47
N LEU A 9 2.73 -2.91 -3.40
CA LEU A 9 2.84 -2.21 -4.68
C LEU A 9 2.16 -3.04 -5.78
N PHE A 10 1.30 -2.41 -6.57
CA PHE A 10 0.69 -3.03 -7.76
C PHE A 10 0.87 -2.15 -8.99
N ARG A 11 1.37 -2.75 -10.07
CA ARG A 11 1.52 -2.10 -11.37
C ARG A 11 0.72 -2.87 -12.42
N GLN A 12 -0.26 -2.25 -13.08
CA GLN A 12 -1.16 -2.96 -14.02
C GLN A 12 -0.40 -3.63 -15.19
N ASN A 13 0.72 -3.04 -15.61
CA ASN A 13 1.59 -3.59 -16.66
C ASN A 13 2.87 -4.23 -16.09
N GLY A 14 2.87 -4.63 -14.81
CA GLY A 14 4.02 -5.18 -14.10
C GLY A 14 4.21 -6.70 -14.23
N GLY A 15 3.38 -7.39 -15.02
CA GLY A 15 3.47 -8.85 -15.23
C GLY A 15 2.66 -9.70 -14.24
N HIS A 16 1.95 -9.07 -13.30
CA HIS A 16 1.03 -9.73 -12.37
C HIS A 16 -0.38 -9.17 -12.53
N ARG A 17 -1.40 -9.99 -12.25
CA ARG A 17 -2.79 -9.54 -12.30
C ARG A 17 -3.19 -8.96 -10.94
N VAL A 18 -4.12 -8.01 -10.95
CA VAL A 18 -4.64 -7.42 -9.69
C VAL A 18 -5.31 -8.49 -8.82
N GLU A 19 -5.90 -9.52 -9.44
CA GLU A 19 -6.53 -10.64 -8.74
C GLU A 19 -5.54 -11.51 -7.94
N ASP A 20 -4.24 -11.42 -8.25
CA ASP A 20 -3.18 -12.18 -7.57
C ASP A 20 -2.69 -11.47 -6.29
N LEU A 21 -3.18 -10.27 -5.99
CA LEU A 21 -2.79 -9.50 -4.80
C LEU A 21 -3.30 -10.17 -3.53
N VAL A 22 -2.37 -10.57 -2.67
CA VAL A 22 -2.66 -11.06 -1.32
C VAL A 22 -2.51 -9.92 -0.33
N LEU A 23 -3.63 -9.44 0.20
CA LEU A 23 -3.67 -8.40 1.23
C LEU A 23 -3.86 -9.02 2.61
N ASP A 24 -2.76 -9.39 3.27
CA ASP A 24 -2.82 -9.92 4.63
C ASP A 24 -3.03 -8.84 5.70
N LYS A 25 -3.22 -9.25 6.95
CA LYS A 25 -3.52 -8.37 8.09
C LYS A 25 -2.43 -7.35 8.43
N TYR A 26 -1.25 -7.42 7.81
CA TYR A 26 -0.18 -6.46 8.01
C TYR A 26 -0.09 -5.43 6.88
N VAL A 27 -0.91 -5.55 5.84
CA VAL A 27 -0.99 -4.54 4.79
C VAL A 27 -1.76 -3.33 5.30
N ILE A 28 -1.13 -2.16 5.24
CA ILE A 28 -1.69 -0.89 5.72
C ILE A 28 -2.11 0.04 4.59
N ALA A 29 -1.63 -0.20 3.36
CA ALA A 29 -2.04 0.52 2.14
C ALA A 29 -1.64 -0.27 0.88
N VAL A 30 -2.25 0.09 -0.25
CA VAL A 30 -1.86 -0.37 -1.59
C VAL A 30 -1.41 0.84 -2.39
N ALA A 31 -0.17 0.87 -2.88
CA ALA A 31 0.26 1.88 -3.85
C ALA A 31 0.15 1.31 -5.27
N SER A 32 -0.62 1.96 -6.13
CA SER A 32 -0.84 1.48 -7.49
C SER A 32 -0.93 2.59 -8.53
N ASP A 33 -0.57 2.24 -9.78
CA ASP A 33 -0.78 3.08 -10.96
C ASP A 33 -2.13 2.81 -11.66
N ALA A 34 -2.96 1.95 -11.09
CA ALA A 34 -4.30 1.63 -11.56
C ALA A 34 -5.26 1.42 -10.38
N PRO A 35 -6.58 1.57 -10.55
CA PRO A 35 -7.56 1.28 -9.50
C PRO A 35 -7.44 -0.16 -8.97
N VAL A 36 -7.41 -0.33 -7.64
CA VAL A 36 -7.43 -1.64 -6.98
C VAL A 36 -8.61 -1.68 -6.03
N MET A 37 -9.50 -2.66 -6.18
CA MET A 37 -10.63 -2.82 -5.27
C MET A 37 -10.15 -3.31 -3.91
N THR A 38 -10.08 -2.41 -2.93
CA THR A 38 -9.68 -2.71 -1.54
C THR A 38 -10.38 -1.77 -0.56
N SER A 39 -10.50 -2.19 0.70
CA SER A 39 -10.91 -1.33 1.81
C SER A 39 -9.75 -0.55 2.44
N LEU A 40 -8.51 -0.87 2.06
CA LEU A 40 -7.31 -0.19 2.54
C LEU A 40 -7.10 1.13 1.77
N PRO A 41 -6.37 2.09 2.35
CA PRO A 41 -5.92 3.27 1.63
C PRO A 41 -5.22 2.89 0.31
N GLN A 42 -5.63 3.55 -0.78
CA GLN A 42 -4.97 3.42 -2.08
C GLN A 42 -4.15 4.68 -2.37
N LEU A 43 -2.84 4.50 -2.62
CA LEU A 43 -1.88 5.56 -2.95
C LEU A 43 -1.55 5.51 -4.44
N ASP A 44 -1.24 6.66 -5.04
CA ASP A 44 -0.68 6.71 -6.39
C ASP A 44 0.77 6.23 -6.35
N LEU A 45 1.06 5.13 -7.05
CA LEU A 45 2.40 4.55 -7.13
C LEU A 45 3.44 5.53 -7.72
N ASN A 46 3.00 6.51 -8.49
CA ASN A 46 3.87 7.48 -9.14
C ASN A 46 4.01 8.80 -8.34
N ASP A 47 3.28 8.95 -7.22
CA ASP A 47 3.39 10.10 -6.32
C ASP A 47 4.23 9.75 -5.08
N ILE A 48 5.54 9.98 -5.20
CA ILE A 48 6.51 9.71 -4.13
C ILE A 48 6.22 10.56 -2.88
N ALA A 49 5.76 11.81 -3.06
CA ALA A 49 5.50 12.70 -1.94
C ALA A 49 4.28 12.24 -1.13
N GLN A 50 3.23 11.78 -1.80
CA GLN A 50 2.06 11.20 -1.15
C GLN A 50 2.43 9.95 -0.35
N ILE A 51 3.25 9.05 -0.91
CA ILE A 51 3.70 7.84 -0.20
C ILE A 51 4.52 8.21 1.03
N ALA A 52 5.44 9.17 0.91
CA ALA A 52 6.24 9.64 2.04
C ALA A 52 5.36 10.26 3.14
N ALA A 53 4.40 11.11 2.77
CA ALA A 53 3.47 11.72 3.70
C ALA A 53 2.63 10.65 4.43
N PHE A 54 2.11 9.66 3.71
CA PHE A 54 1.37 8.55 4.29
C PHE A 54 2.19 7.78 5.34
N ILE A 55 3.46 7.47 5.02
CA ILE A 55 4.35 6.75 5.96
C ILE A 55 4.58 7.57 7.23
N VAL A 56 4.83 8.86 7.12
CA VAL A 56 5.04 9.75 8.28
C VAL A 56 3.79 9.79 9.15
N SER A 57 2.62 10.05 8.57
CA SER A 57 1.37 10.09 9.32
C SER A 57 1.03 8.75 9.98
N TRP A 58 1.22 7.63 9.27
CA TRP A 58 1.01 6.30 9.86
C TRP A 58 1.97 6.05 11.05
N LEU A 59 3.24 6.44 10.94
CA LEU A 59 4.21 6.31 12.03
C LEU A 59 3.85 7.17 13.24
N GLU A 60 3.29 8.36 13.04
CA GLU A 60 2.81 9.22 14.11
C GLU A 60 1.62 8.59 14.84
N GLU A 61 0.68 7.99 14.11
CA GLU A 61 -0.46 7.25 14.68
C GLU A 61 -0.02 6.04 15.51
N GLN A 62 1.06 5.35 15.14
CA GLN A 62 1.56 4.21 15.92
C GLN A 62 2.25 4.61 17.24
N ARG A 63 2.55 5.90 17.43
CA ARG A 63 3.23 6.42 18.64
C ARG A 63 2.24 6.91 19.71
N GLY A 64 0.96 7.06 19.36
CA GLY A 64 -0.13 7.35 20.29
C GLY A 64 -0.70 6.09 20.90
#